data_AF-A0A946YH33-F1
#
_entry.id   AF-A0A946YH33-F1
#
_cell.length_a   1.000
_cell.length_b   1.000
_cell.length_c   1.000
_cell.angle_alpha   90.00
_cell.angle_beta   90.00
_cell.angle_gamma   90.00
#
_symmetry.space_group_name_H-M   'P 1'
#
loop_
_entity.id
_entity.type
_entity.pdbx_description
1 polymer ?
#
loop_
_entity_poly.entity_id
_entity_poly.type
_entity_poly.pdbx_seq_one_letter_code
_entity_poly.pdbx_strand_id
1 'polypeptide(L)'
;MNAQIQEVLQRMRLVYLANLTQRLDAMGTQVLELKHGDVHADSFEHLHRAVHTLKGTAGTYGLQIITEICEPFEDCLTAAHETGMSGSEQLTNCCMHFIDLLREVTSQLVAGEESFTEVEACLNDIPWSATCSPSAFHRSPKP
;
A
#
# COMPACT_ATOMS: atom_id res chain seq x y z
N MET A 1 -9.52 11.38 -27.10
CA MET A 1 -9.13 10.20 -26.29
C MET A 1 -9.75 8.96 -26.94
N ASN A 2 -8.99 7.91 -27.23
CA ASN A 2 -9.46 6.75 -28.02
C ASN A 2 -10.30 5.79 -27.13
N ALA A 3 -11.57 5.59 -27.47
CA ALA A 3 -12.50 4.73 -26.72
C ALA A 3 -12.00 3.29 -26.55
N GLN A 4 -11.24 2.76 -27.52
CA GLN A 4 -10.63 1.43 -27.42
C GLN A 4 -9.60 1.33 -26.28
N ILE A 5 -8.84 2.40 -26.03
CA ILE A 5 -7.84 2.44 -24.96
C ILE A 5 -8.55 2.41 -23.59
N GLN A 6 -9.65 3.16 -23.47
CA GLN A 6 -10.43 3.22 -22.22
C GLN A 6 -11.06 1.87 -21.89
N GLU A 7 -11.60 1.17 -22.88
CA GLU A 7 -12.18 -0.16 -22.68
C GLU A 7 -11.13 -1.19 -22.23
N VAL A 8 -9.92 -1.15 -22.83
CA VAL A 8 -8.82 -2.02 -22.43
C VAL A 8 -8.37 -1.73 -20.99
N LEU A 9 -8.20 -0.45 -20.63
CA LEU A 9 -7.83 -0.04 -19.28
C LEU A 9 -8.89 -0.46 -18.24
N GLN A 10 -10.17 -0.33 -18.57
CA GLN A 10 -11.26 -0.76 -17.70
C GLN A 10 -11.22 -2.28 -17.45
N ARG A 11 -10.98 -3.08 -18.50
CA ARG A 11 -10.83 -4.54 -18.33
C ARG A 11 -9.61 -4.89 -17.47
N MET A 12 -8.48 -4.21 -17.68
CA MET A 12 -7.28 -4.41 -16.86
C MET A 12 -7.52 -4.07 -15.39
N ARG A 13 -8.24 -2.97 -15.11
CA ARG A 13 -8.67 -2.59 -13.75
C ARG A 13 -9.46 -3.69 -13.06
N LEU A 14 -10.45 -4.26 -13.75
CA LEU A 14 -11.30 -5.31 -13.18
C LEU A 14 -10.48 -6.56 -12.83
N VAL A 15 -9.61 -6.99 -13.74
CA VAL A 15 -8.72 -8.15 -13.48
C VAL A 15 -7.75 -7.84 -12.35
N TYR A 16 -7.21 -6.63 -12.29
CA TYR A 16 -6.31 -6.21 -11.23
C TYR A 16 -7.00 -6.26 -9.85
N LEU A 17 -8.17 -5.65 -9.70
CA LEU A 17 -8.92 -5.64 -8.45
C LEU A 17 -9.32 -7.05 -8.01
N ALA A 18 -9.74 -7.91 -8.95
CA ALA A 18 -10.09 -9.30 -8.65
C ALA A 18 -8.91 -10.11 -8.07
N ASN A 19 -7.67 -9.79 -8.47
CA ASN A 19 -6.48 -10.46 -7.96
C ASN A 19 -5.85 -9.75 -6.75
N LEU A 20 -6.31 -8.54 -6.42
CA LEU A 20 -5.68 -7.71 -5.41
C LEU A 20 -5.84 -8.31 -4.01
N THR A 21 -7.01 -8.85 -3.67
CA THR A 21 -7.24 -9.48 -2.36
C THR A 21 -6.24 -10.61 -2.09
N GLN A 22 -5.98 -11.49 -3.06
CA GLN A 22 -4.99 -12.56 -2.92
C GLN A 22 -3.57 -12.02 -2.74
N ARG A 23 -3.22 -10.93 -3.43
CA ARG A 23 -1.90 -10.27 -3.25
C ARG A 23 -1.77 -9.68 -1.84
N LEU A 24 -2.84 -9.10 -1.31
CA LEU A 24 -2.89 -8.56 0.05
C LEU A 24 -2.82 -9.66 1.12
N ASP A 25 -3.36 -10.85 0.87
CA ASP A 25 -3.17 -12.02 1.74
C ASP A 25 -1.69 -12.47 1.78
N ALA A 26 -1.04 -12.51 0.61
CA ALA A 26 0.38 -12.83 0.54
C ALA A 26 1.24 -11.78 1.28
N MET A 27 0.93 -10.50 1.12
CA MET A 27 1.61 -9.42 1.85
C MET A 27 1.41 -9.53 3.37
N GLY A 28 0.20 -9.88 3.83
CA GLY A 28 -0.06 -10.12 5.25
C GLY A 28 0.80 -11.25 5.81
N THR A 29 1.00 -12.31 5.03
CA THR A 29 1.90 -13.41 5.39
C THR A 29 3.36 -12.94 5.49
N GLN A 30 3.83 -12.15 4.50
CA GLN A 30 5.18 -11.57 4.51
C GLN A 30 5.42 -10.64 5.71
N VAL A 31 4.41 -9.86 6.11
CA VAL A 31 4.47 -9.01 7.32
C VAL A 31 4.66 -9.86 8.59
N LEU A 32 3.97 -11.00 8.70
CA LEU A 32 4.13 -11.90 9.83
C LEU A 32 5.50 -12.59 9.83
N GLU A 33 6.05 -12.92 8.66
CA GLU A 33 7.41 -13.47 8.53
C GLU A 33 8.47 -12.47 9.01
N LEU A 34 8.30 -11.17 8.72
CA LEU A 34 9.20 -10.12 9.22
C LEU A 34 9.27 -10.08 10.76
N LYS A 35 8.13 -10.27 11.44
CA LYS A 35 8.04 -10.25 12.90
C LYS A 35 8.82 -11.39 13.57
N HIS A 36 8.82 -12.58 12.97
CA HIS A 36 9.35 -13.78 13.62
C HIS A 36 10.88 -13.88 13.58
N GLY A 37 11.59 -12.93 12.94
CA GLY A 37 13.04 -12.96 12.87
C GLY A 37 13.60 -14.13 12.05
N ASP A 38 12.74 -14.94 11.43
CA ASP A 38 13.07 -15.97 10.42
C ASP A 38 13.50 -15.35 9.07
N VAL A 39 13.99 -14.12 9.16
CA VAL A 39 14.20 -13.19 8.06
C VAL A 39 15.55 -13.49 7.44
N HIS A 40 15.52 -14.25 6.36
CA HIS A 40 16.47 -13.97 5.28
C HIS A 40 16.37 -12.47 4.96
N ALA A 41 17.51 -11.79 4.78
CA ALA A 41 17.56 -10.35 4.48
C ALA A 41 16.58 -9.91 3.36
N ASP A 42 16.19 -10.86 2.52
CA ASP A 42 15.27 -10.72 1.40
C ASP A 42 13.80 -10.46 1.80
N SER A 43 13.31 -10.81 2.99
CA SER A 43 11.86 -10.70 3.30
C SER A 43 11.38 -9.24 3.35
N PHE A 44 12.20 -8.32 3.85
CA PHE A 44 11.88 -6.89 3.85
C PHE A 44 11.81 -6.36 2.41
N GLU A 45 12.83 -6.68 1.61
CA GLU A 45 12.87 -6.26 0.22
C GLU A 45 11.69 -6.83 -0.58
N HIS A 46 11.28 -8.06 -0.31
CA HIS A 46 10.12 -8.68 -0.94
C HIS A 46 8.83 -7.91 -0.66
N LEU A 47 8.58 -7.56 0.61
CA LEU A 47 7.40 -6.78 0.98
C LEU A 47 7.47 -5.37 0.38
N HIS A 48 8.60 -4.69 0.48
CA HIS A 48 8.79 -3.35 -0.08
C HIS A 48 8.57 -3.34 -1.60
N ARG A 49 9.13 -4.31 -2.33
CA ARG A 49 8.89 -4.48 -3.79
C ARG A 49 7.43 -4.77 -4.10
N ALA A 50 6.72 -5.52 -3.26
CA ALA A 50 5.30 -5.80 -3.44
C ALA A 50 4.47 -4.52 -3.32
N VAL A 51 4.69 -3.71 -2.28
CA VAL A 51 4.03 -2.40 -2.12
C VAL A 51 4.36 -1.48 -3.30
N HIS A 52 5.63 -1.44 -3.72
CA HIS A 52 6.05 -0.61 -4.86
C HIS A 52 5.39 -0.98 -6.18
N THR A 53 5.32 -2.28 -6.45
CA THR A 53 4.63 -2.81 -7.63
C THR A 53 3.13 -2.49 -7.57
N LEU A 54 2.54 -2.59 -6.38
CA LEU A 54 1.13 -2.26 -6.15
C LEU A 54 0.84 -0.79 -6.45
N LYS A 55 1.65 0.13 -5.92
CA LYS A 55 1.58 1.57 -6.18
C LYS A 55 1.67 1.89 -7.67
N GLY A 56 2.71 1.36 -8.35
CA GLY A 56 2.93 1.62 -9.77
C GLY A 56 1.81 1.08 -10.67
N THR A 57 1.30 -0.11 -10.36
CA THR A 57 0.19 -0.72 -11.10
C THR A 57 -1.11 0.06 -10.88
N ALA A 58 -1.42 0.45 -9.63
CA ALA A 58 -2.57 1.28 -9.30
C ALA A 58 -2.53 2.63 -10.02
N GLY A 59 -1.38 3.31 -10.03
CA GLY A 59 -1.18 4.57 -10.76
C GLY A 59 -1.41 4.44 -12.26
N THR A 60 -0.91 3.36 -12.86
CA THR A 60 -1.13 3.05 -14.30
C THR A 60 -2.62 2.87 -14.63
N TYR A 61 -3.38 2.34 -13.68
CA TYR A 61 -4.81 2.07 -13.83
C TYR A 61 -5.73 3.20 -13.34
N GLY A 62 -5.16 4.33 -12.89
CA GLY A 62 -5.92 5.46 -12.37
C GLY A 62 -6.68 5.15 -11.08
N LEU A 63 -6.18 4.21 -10.27
CA LEU A 63 -6.74 3.84 -8.97
C LEU A 63 -6.07 4.68 -7.88
N GLN A 64 -6.37 5.99 -7.89
CA GLN A 64 -5.65 6.99 -7.10
C GLN A 64 -5.63 6.70 -5.60
N ILE A 65 -6.76 6.27 -5.03
CA ILE A 65 -6.85 5.95 -3.59
C ILE A 65 -5.92 4.80 -3.18
N ILE A 66 -5.68 3.80 -4.05
CA ILE A 66 -4.71 2.73 -3.76
C ILE A 66 -3.29 3.28 -3.74
N THR A 67 -2.95 4.16 -4.69
CA THR A 67 -1.64 4.85 -4.72
C THR A 67 -1.42 5.65 -3.45
N GLU A 68 -2.44 6.38 -2.99
CA GLU A 68 -2.41 7.23 -1.79
C GLU A 68 -2.25 6.42 -0.50
N ILE A 69 -2.73 5.17 -0.45
CA ILE A 69 -2.46 4.26 0.67
C ILE A 69 -1.05 3.66 0.57
N CYS A 70 -0.59 3.30 -0.64
CA CYS A 70 0.71 2.66 -0.83
C CYS A 70 1.90 3.59 -0.57
N GLU A 71 1.76 4.89 -0.82
CA GLU A 71 2.83 5.87 -0.59
C GLU A 71 3.29 5.94 0.87
N PRO A 72 2.42 6.23 1.87
CA PRO A 72 2.81 6.18 3.28
C PRO A 72 3.16 4.76 3.77
N PHE A 73 2.68 3.71 3.10
CA PHE A 73 3.08 2.34 3.39
C PHE A 73 4.56 2.09 3.01
N GLU A 74 5.01 2.54 1.83
CA GLU A 74 6.43 2.50 1.45
C GLU A 74 7.29 3.31 2.42
N ASP A 75 6.85 4.52 2.79
CA ASP A 75 7.58 5.38 3.72
C ASP A 75 7.73 4.73 5.10
N CYS A 76 6.66 4.09 5.59
CA CYS A 76 6.67 3.34 6.84
C CYS A 76 7.69 2.19 6.81
N LEU A 77 7.68 1.38 5.75
CA LEU A 77 8.64 0.28 5.58
C LEU A 77 10.08 0.80 5.52
N THR A 78 10.33 1.84 4.73
CA THR A 78 11.65 2.45 4.57
C THR A 78 12.18 2.97 5.90
N ALA A 79 11.38 3.77 6.61
CA ALA A 79 11.78 4.32 7.90
C ALA A 79 12.04 3.22 8.94
N ALA A 80 11.24 2.15 8.96
CA ALA A 80 11.47 1.03 9.86
C ALA A 80 12.76 0.26 9.54
N HIS A 81 13.12 0.15 8.25
CA HIS A 81 14.38 -0.47 7.84
C HIS A 81 15.59 0.37 8.24
N GLU A 82 15.55 1.67 7.97
CA GLU A 82 16.63 2.61 8.30
C GLU A 82 16.88 2.73 9.81
N THR A 83 15.83 2.56 10.62
CA THR A 83 15.90 2.63 12.10
C THR A 83 16.15 1.27 12.76
N GLY A 84 16.26 0.18 11.99
CA GLY A 84 16.44 -1.18 12.53
C GLY A 84 15.18 -1.75 13.23
N MET A 85 14.01 -1.20 12.95
CA MET A 85 12.71 -1.60 13.50
C MET A 85 11.94 -2.59 12.60
N SER A 86 12.58 -3.20 11.60
CA SER A 86 11.94 -4.11 10.63
C SER A 86 11.23 -5.33 11.25
N GLY A 87 11.64 -5.79 12.44
CA GLY A 87 10.98 -6.89 13.17
C GLY A 87 10.05 -6.42 14.30
N SER A 88 9.78 -5.12 14.41
CA SER A 88 9.02 -4.56 15.52
C SER A 88 7.53 -4.88 15.44
N GLU A 89 6.89 -5.02 16.60
CA GLU A 89 5.44 -5.15 16.69
C GLU A 89 4.72 -3.90 16.18
N GLN A 90 5.31 -2.71 16.39
CA GLN A 90 4.78 -1.46 15.86
C GLN A 90 4.71 -1.47 14.32
N LEU A 91 5.80 -1.87 13.64
CA LEU A 91 5.79 -1.99 12.19
C LEU A 91 4.75 -3.02 11.73
N THR A 92 4.71 -4.18 12.39
CA THR A 92 3.76 -5.24 12.06
C THR A 92 2.32 -4.72 12.09
N ASN A 93 1.93 -4.06 13.19
CA ASN A 93 0.58 -3.51 13.35
C ASN A 93 0.29 -2.44 12.29
N CYS A 94 1.26 -1.56 12.01
CA CYS A 94 1.12 -0.54 10.99
C CYS A 94 0.91 -1.13 9.58
N CYS A 95 1.71 -2.12 9.19
CA CYS A 95 1.58 -2.82 7.91
C CYS A 95 0.22 -3.52 7.79
N MET A 96 -0.26 -4.15 8.87
CA MET A 96 -1.58 -4.79 8.88
C MET A 96 -2.70 -3.75 8.69
N HIS A 97 -2.62 -2.58 9.33
CA HIS A 97 -3.58 -1.49 9.10
C HIS A 97 -3.61 -1.03 7.63
N PHE A 98 -2.45 -0.88 6.99
CA PHE A 98 -2.40 -0.56 5.55
C PHE A 98 -3.03 -1.65 4.69
N ILE A 99 -2.75 -2.93 4.99
CA ILE A 99 -3.33 -4.06 4.27
C ILE A 99 -4.86 -4.10 4.43
N ASP A 100 -5.37 -3.83 5.63
CA ASP A 100 -6.81 -3.78 5.88
C ASP A 100 -7.48 -2.62 5.13
N LEU A 101 -6.87 -1.44 5.11
CA LEU A 101 -7.31 -0.30 4.29
C LEU A 101 -7.31 -0.62 2.79
N LEU A 102 -6.27 -1.31 2.31
CA LEU A 102 -6.20 -1.76 0.92
C LEU A 102 -7.29 -2.78 0.59
N ARG A 103 -7.66 -3.66 1.53
CA ARG A 103 -8.78 -4.61 1.35
C ARG A 103 -10.12 -3.87 1.28
N GLU A 104 -10.33 -2.95 2.20
CA GLU A 104 -11.55 -2.15 2.27
C GLU A 104 -11.76 -1.35 0.98
N VAL A 105 -10.74 -0.60 0.55
CA VAL A 105 -10.84 0.20 -0.68
C VAL A 105 -11.01 -0.67 -1.92
N THR A 106 -10.41 -1.86 -1.94
CA THR A 106 -10.59 -2.82 -3.04
C THR A 106 -12.05 -3.26 -3.13
N SER A 107 -12.68 -3.55 -1.98
CA SER A 107 -14.11 -3.91 -1.90
C SER A 107 -14.99 -2.78 -2.42
N GLN A 108 -14.74 -1.54 -1.97
CA GLN A 108 -15.48 -0.34 -2.40
C GLN A 108 -15.32 -0.08 -3.91
N LEU A 109 -14.10 -0.23 -4.45
CA LEU A 109 -13.83 -0.09 -5.89
C LEU A 109 -14.53 -1.15 -6.73
N VAL A 110 -14.65 -2.39 -6.23
CA VAL A 110 -15.39 -3.46 -6.91
C VAL A 110 -16.90 -3.21 -6.85
N ALA A 111 -17.40 -2.63 -5.76
CA ALA A 111 -18.80 -2.22 -5.62
C ALA A 111 -19.16 -1.00 -6.48
N GLY A 112 -18.16 -0.29 -7.01
CA GLY A 112 -18.35 0.89 -7.87
C GLY A 112 -18.45 2.20 -7.10
N GLU A 113 -17.97 2.24 -5.86
CA GLU A 113 -17.89 3.48 -5.08
C GLU A 113 -16.93 4.49 -5.71
N GLU A 114 -17.29 5.77 -5.62
CA GLU A 114 -16.51 6.88 -6.18
C GLU A 114 -15.91 7.80 -5.10
N SER A 115 -16.27 7.59 -3.83
CA SER A 115 -15.84 8.40 -2.69
C SER A 115 -15.22 7.52 -1.61
N PHE A 116 -14.10 7.98 -1.05
CA PHE A 116 -13.26 7.21 -0.12
C PHE A 116 -12.95 8.00 1.17
N THR A 117 -13.79 8.95 1.56
CA THR A 117 -13.51 9.85 2.70
C THR A 117 -13.26 9.12 4.01
N GLU A 118 -13.94 8.01 4.26
CA GLU A 118 -13.71 7.17 5.46
C GLU A 118 -12.34 6.49 5.42
N VAL A 119 -11.95 5.98 4.25
CA VAL A 119 -10.63 5.37 4.00
C VAL A 119 -9.53 6.42 4.18
N GLU A 120 -9.72 7.63 3.64
CA GLU A 120 -8.79 8.75 3.81
C GLU A 120 -8.65 9.17 5.28
N ALA A 121 -9.75 9.22 6.03
CA ALA A 121 -9.72 9.53 7.46
C ALA A 121 -8.92 8.46 8.22
N CYS A 122 -9.24 7.18 8.01
CA CYS A 122 -8.51 6.07 8.62
C CYS A 122 -7.03 6.04 8.24
N LEU A 123 -6.67 6.40 7.00
CA LEU A 123 -5.28 6.49 6.56
C LEU A 123 -4.49 7.53 7.36
N ASN A 124 -5.09 8.67 7.69
CA ASN A 124 -4.45 9.71 8.50
C ASN A 124 -4.28 9.31 9.98
N ASP A 125 -5.07 8.34 10.45
CA ASP A 125 -5.06 7.86 11.83
C ASP A 125 -4.12 6.65 12.05
N ILE A 126 -3.46 6.15 11.00
CA ILE A 126 -2.53 5.02 11.14
C ILE A 126 -1.37 5.42 12.06
N PRO A 127 -1.13 4.69 13.17
CA PRO A 127 -0.15 5.05 14.18
C PRO A 127 1.28 4.68 13.74
N TRP A 128 1.87 5.47 12.84
CA TRP A 128 3.31 5.44 12.54
C TRP A 128 4.00 6.71 13.00
N SER A 129 4.92 6.58 13.96
CA SER A 129 5.78 7.67 14.41
C SER A 129 7.23 7.27 14.14
N ALA A 130 7.69 7.47 12.90
CA ALA A 130 9.13 7.46 12.62
C ALA A 130 9.77 8.71 13.25
N THR A 131 9.86 8.76 14.58
CA THR A 131 10.73 9.73 15.24
C THR A 131 12.17 9.26 15.11
N CYS A 132 12.68 9.30 13.88
CA CYS A 132 14.07 9.55 13.53
C CYS A 132 14.11 10.26 12.15
N SER A 133 14.29 11.58 12.23
CA SER A 133 14.64 12.59 11.22
C SER A 133 13.51 13.28 10.41
N PRO A 134 13.43 14.62 10.47
CA PRO A 134 12.53 15.43 9.67
C PRO A 134 13.15 15.74 8.29
N SER A 135 13.04 14.81 7.34
CA SER A 135 13.13 15.17 5.93
C SER A 135 11.73 15.13 5.32
N ALA A 136 11.05 16.26 5.51
CA ALA A 136 10.03 16.79 4.61
C ALA A 136 9.04 15.77 4.03
N PHE A 137 7.85 15.78 4.62
CA PHE A 137 6.57 15.66 3.93
C PHE A 137 6.51 16.66 2.76
N HIS A 138 7.29 16.41 1.71
CA HIS A 138 7.29 17.20 0.49
C HIS A 138 6.18 16.65 -0.38
N ARG A 139 4.95 17.06 -0.08
CA ARG A 139 3.92 17.11 -1.11
C ARG A 139 4.44 18.05 -2.19
N SER A 140 5.07 17.50 -3.23
CA SER A 140 5.28 18.27 -4.45
C SER A 140 3.89 18.71 -4.95
N PRO A 141 3.67 19.98 -5.28
CA PRO A 141 2.46 20.37 -5.96
C PRO A 141 2.45 19.66 -7.32
N LYS A 142 1.37 18.89 -7.59
CA LYS A 142 1.12 18.34 -8.93
C LYS A 142 1.14 19.49 -9.96
N PRO A 143 1.78 19.31 -11.12
CA PRO A 143 1.80 20.32 -12.19
C PRO A 143 0.41 20.59 -12.78
#